data_AF-A0A382BC87-F1
#
_entry.id   AF-A0A382BC87-F1
#
_cell.length_a   1.000
_cell.length_b   1.000
_cell.length_c   1.000
_cell.angle_alpha   90.00
_cell.angle_beta   90.00
_cell.angle_gamma   90.00
#
_symmetry.space_group_name_H-M   'P 1'
#
loop_
_entity.id
_entity.type
_entity.pdbx_description
1 polymer ?
#
loop_
_entity_poly.entity_id
_entity_poly.type
_entity_poly.pdbx_seq_one_letter_code
_entity_poly.pdbx_strand_id
1 'polypeptide(L)' 'VSTINIRNITIIAHVDHGKTTLVDALLKQNNIFGEREEPGELIMDSNPLEKEKGITILAKNTSI' A
#
# COMPACT_ATOMS: atom_id res chain seq x y z
N VAL A 1 -28.35 16.04 -4.20
CA VAL A 1 -27.91 14.62 -4.12
C VAL A 1 -26.43 14.62 -3.78
N SER A 2 -26.05 14.17 -2.59
CA SER A 2 -24.64 14.01 -2.23
C SER A 2 -24.10 12.79 -2.96
N THR A 3 -23.34 13.00 -4.03
CA THR A 3 -22.63 11.92 -4.72
C THR A 3 -21.48 11.44 -3.83
N ILE A 4 -21.41 10.13 -3.61
CA ILE A 4 -20.33 9.49 -2.84
C ILE A 4 -19.01 9.70 -3.61
N ASN A 5 -18.03 10.36 -2.98
CA ASN A 5 -16.77 10.74 -3.63
C ASN A 5 -15.69 9.65 -3.49
N ILE A 6 -15.92 8.50 -4.16
CA ILE A 6 -14.96 7.40 -4.21
C ILE A 6 -14.11 7.51 -5.48
N ARG A 7 -12.79 7.27 -5.37
CA ARG A 7 -11.87 7.18 -6.51
C ARG A 7 -11.12 5.87 -6.48
N ASN A 8 -11.31 5.07 -7.54
CA ASN A 8 -10.51 3.85 -7.76
C ASN A 8 -9.25 4.23 -8.54
N ILE A 9 -8.09 3.90 -8.00
CA ILE A 9 -6.78 4.17 -8.63
C ILE A 9 -5.95 2.88 -8.70
N THR A 10 -5.06 2.79 -9.68
CA THR A 10 -4.11 1.67 -9.82
C THR A 10 -2.72 2.23 -10.06
N ILE A 11 -1.74 1.72 -9.31
CA ILE A 11 -0.34 2.16 -9.41
C ILE A 11 0.42 1.14 -10.26
N ILE A 12 0.96 1.59 -11.39
CA ILE A 12 1.77 0.79 -12.32
C ILE A 12 3.11 1.49 -12.51
N ALA A 13 4.20 0.75 -12.35
CA ALA A 13 5.56 1.25 -12.56
C ALA A 13 6.54 0.08 -12.76
N HIS A 14 7.71 0.37 -13.29
CA HIS A 14 8.80 -0.59 -13.45
C HIS A 14 9.38 -1.08 -12.11
N VAL A 15 10.15 -2.16 -12.13
CA VAL A 15 10.84 -2.72 -10.94
C VAL A 15 11.67 -1.60 -10.26
N ASP A 16 11.70 -1.61 -8.93
CA ASP A 16 12.40 -0.62 -8.08
C ASP A 16 11.99 0.85 -8.21
N HIS A 17 10.84 1.15 -8.84
CA HIS A 17 10.31 2.52 -8.91
C HIS A 17 9.51 2.95 -7.65
N GLY A 18 9.69 2.27 -6.51
CA GLY A 18 9.10 2.70 -5.24
C GLY A 18 7.56 2.63 -5.17
N LYS A 19 6.91 1.78 -5.97
CA LYS A 19 5.43 1.61 -5.93
C LYS A 19 4.94 1.29 -4.53
N THR A 20 5.59 0.34 -3.87
CA THR A 20 5.23 -0.11 -2.53
C THR A 20 5.48 1.01 -1.51
N THR A 21 6.58 1.74 -1.65
CA THR A 21 6.88 2.91 -0.81
C THR A 21 5.82 4.00 -0.94
N LEU A 22 5.30 4.25 -2.15
CA LEU A 22 4.22 5.21 -2.37
C LEU A 22 2.92 4.76 -1.69
N VAL A 23 2.57 3.47 -1.81
CA VAL A 23 1.40 2.90 -1.14
C VAL A 23 1.54 2.99 0.38
N ASP A 24 2.70 2.67 0.95
CA ASP A 24 2.97 2.79 2.38
C ASP A 24 2.80 4.22 2.88
N ALA A 25 3.30 5.21 2.13
CA ALA A 25 3.14 6.62 2.49
C ALA A 25 1.66 7.03 2.50
N LEU A 26 0.88 6.58 1.52
CA LEU A 26 -0.56 6.81 1.49
C LEU A 26 -1.26 6.18 2.70
N LEU A 27 -0.91 4.94 3.06
CA LEU A 27 -1.51 4.27 4.22
C LEU A 27 -1.16 4.97 5.54
N LYS A 28 0.10 5.38 5.71
CA LYS A 28 0.58 6.11 6.89
C LYS A 28 -0.09 7.49 7.02
N GLN A 29 -0.35 8.17 5.91
CA GLN A 29 -1.02 9.48 5.93
C GLN A 29 -2.51 9.39 6.29
N ASN A 30 -3.19 8.28 5.98
CA ASN A 30 -4.65 8.15 6.15
C ASN A 30 -5.09 7.68 7.55
N ASN A 31 -4.21 7.72 8.57
CA ASN A 31 -4.54 7.39 9.97
C ASN A 31 -5.26 6.03 10.16
N ILE A 32 -4.96 5.06 9.29
CA ILE A 32 -5.62 3.73 9.30
C ILE A 32 -5.11 2.88 10.45
N PHE A 33 -3.88 3.11 10.90
CA PHE A 33 -3.24 2.37 11.98
C PHE A 33 -3.51 3.02 13.33
N GLY A 34 -3.80 2.21 14.35
CA GLY A 34 -3.97 2.70 15.72
C GLY A 34 -2.66 3.25 16.30
N GLU A 35 -2.73 4.10 17.34
CA GLU A 35 -1.55 4.71 18.00
C GLU A 35 -0.49 3.71 18.51
N ARG A 36 -0.86 2.42 18.62
CA ARG A 36 0.01 1.32 19.08
C ARG A 36 0.41 0.35 17.97
N GLU A 37 -0.07 0.56 16.75
CA GLU A 37 0.29 -0.25 15.60
C GLU A 37 1.52 0.36 14.93
N GLU A 38 2.63 -0.39 14.92
CA GLU A 38 3.77 -0.10 14.07
C GLU A 38 3.62 -0.93 12.79
N PRO A 39 3.11 -0.37 11.68
CA PRO A 39 2.80 -1.15 10.49
C PRO A 39 4.06 -1.66 9.76
N GLY A 40 5.26 -1.22 10.17
CA GLY A 40 6.52 -1.60 9.55
C GLY A 40 6.77 -0.94 8.19
N GLU A 41 7.54 -1.62 7.36
CA GLU A 41 7.87 -1.25 5.98
C GLU A 41 7.27 -2.29 5.02
N LEU A 42 6.88 -1.84 3.82
CA LEU A 42 6.26 -2.65 2.76
C LEU A 42 4.98 -3.34 3.25
N ILE A 43 4.05 -2.55 3.78
CA ILE A 43 2.90 -3.00 4.58
C ILE A 43 2.03 -4.01 3.81
N MET A 44 1.95 -3.84 2.50
CA MET A 44 1.14 -4.68 1.62
C MET A 44 1.85 -5.98 1.17
N ASP A 45 3.18 -6.07 1.29
CA ASP A 45 3.99 -7.21 0.86
C ASP A 45 4.01 -8.30 1.96
N SER A 46 2.93 -9.05 2.05
CA SER A 46 2.69 -10.02 3.13
C SER A 46 3.33 -11.39 2.91
N ASN A 47 3.71 -11.75 1.67
CA ASN A 47 4.27 -13.07 1.35
C ASN A 47 5.78 -13.11 1.72
N PRO A 48 6.29 -14.18 2.36
CA PRO A 48 7.73 -14.31 2.65
C PRO A 48 8.65 -14.08 1.45
N LEU A 49 8.24 -14.53 0.25
CA LEU A 49 9.03 -14.34 -0.97
C LEU A 49 9.08 -12.86 -1.42
N GLU A 50 7.98 -12.11 -1.21
CA GLU A 50 7.93 -10.66 -1.50
C GLU A 50 8.88 -9.92 -0.56
N LYS A 51 8.90 -10.27 0.73
CA LYS A 51 9.79 -9.68 1.74
C LYS A 51 11.26 -10.02 1.52
N GLU A 52 11.58 -11.27 1.17
CA GLU A 52 12.96 -11.70 0.91
C GLU A 52 13.54 -11.00 -0.34
N LYS A 53 12.73 -10.83 -1.38
CA LYS A 53 13.16 -10.28 -2.67
C LYS A 53 12.94 -8.78 -2.81
N GLY A 54 12.20 -8.13 -1.91
CA GLY A 54 11.84 -6.72 -1.99
C GLY A 54 10.97 -6.37 -3.20
N ILE A 55 10.14 -7.32 -3.66
CA ILE A 55 9.26 -7.13 -4.83
C ILE A 55 7.80 -7.41 -4.48
N THR A 56 6.88 -6.69 -5.12
CA THR A 56 5.46 -7.01 -5.10
C THR A 56 5.14 -8.02 -6.20
N ILE A 57 4.69 -9.21 -5.82
CA ILE A 57 4.36 -10.31 -6.74
C ILE A 57 2.86 -10.32 -7.05
N LEU A 58 2.03 -10.02 -6.04
CA LEU A 58 0.57 -10.01 -6.16
C LEU A 58 0.02 -8.58 -6.03
N ALA A 59 -0.97 -8.26 -6.86
CA ALA A 59 -1.73 -7.02 -6.68
C ALA A 59 -2.52 -7.09 -5.37
N LYS A 60 -2.44 -6.02 -4.58
CA LYS A 60 -3.13 -5.92 -3.29
C LYS A 60 -4.13 -4.76 -3.38
N ASN A 61 -5.40 -5.04 -3.13
CA ASN A 61 -6.43 -4.02 -3.07
C ASN A 61 -6.41 -3.36 -1.69
N THR A 62 -6.50 -2.04 -1.64
CA THR A 62 -6.65 -1.28 -0.40
C THR A 62 -7.62 -0.12 -0.61
N SER A 63 -8.43 0.16 0.41
CA SER A 63 -9.35 1.30 0.43
C SER A 63 -8.96 2.18 1.61
N ILE A 64 -8.82 3.47 1.33
CA ILE A 64 -8.44 4.54 2.26
C ILE A 64 -9.52 5.60 2.28
#